data_AF-A0A6V7K4B2-F1
#
_entry.id   AF-A0A6V7K4B2-F1
#
_cell.length_a   1.000
_cell.length_b   1.000
_cell.length_c   1.000
_cell.angle_alpha   90.00
_cell.angle_beta   90.00
_cell.angle_gamma   90.00
#
_symmetry.space_group_name_H-M   'P 1'
#
loop_
_entity.id
_entity.type
_entity.pdbx_description
1 polymer ?
#
loop_
_entity_poly.entity_id
_entity_poly.type
_entity_poly.pdbx_seq_one_letter_code
_entity_poly.pdbx_strand_id
1 'polypeptide(L)'
;NFLHGRIAANSLLGPGELEKVLPNREVTIFVGTWNMNGQTPPKELNDFMLPSDIQTIPDILAIGTQESCSERTEWEAAIQETLGPSHVLLTSASLGTLHLALFLRRDLVWFCSVPEDDSFSTRPGTAFRTKGGVAIAFILFGTSFLFVTAHLTAHQEKVKERVHDIKKIVRNLELPQDLPTKHKSK
;
A
#
# COMPACT_ATOMS: atom_id res chain seq x y z
N ASN A 1 10.13 -18.63 -6.91
CA ASN A 1 10.46 -17.89 -5.68
C ASN A 1 10.68 -16.43 -5.97
N PHE A 2 9.80 -15.57 -5.46
CA PHE A 2 9.87 -14.11 -5.64
C PHE A 2 10.55 -13.41 -4.45
N LEU A 3 10.68 -14.08 -3.29
CA LEU A 3 11.40 -13.58 -2.12
C LEU A 3 12.87 -14.02 -2.11
N HIS A 4 13.75 -13.04 -1.94
CA HIS A 4 15.20 -13.24 -1.88
C HIS A 4 15.76 -12.53 -0.65
N GLY A 5 16.77 -13.12 -0.02
CA GLY A 5 17.57 -12.42 0.97
C GLY A 5 18.49 -11.40 0.29
N ARG A 6 18.80 -10.30 0.98
CA ARG A 6 19.84 -9.36 0.56
C ARG A 6 21.20 -10.05 0.63
N ILE A 7 22.05 -9.83 -0.37
CA ILE A 7 23.34 -10.53 -0.51
C ILE A 7 24.32 -10.04 0.56
N ALA A 8 24.30 -10.71 1.72
CA ALA A 8 25.31 -10.67 2.76
C ALA A 8 25.11 -11.89 3.67
N ALA A 9 26.09 -12.80 3.73
CA ALA A 9 25.94 -14.15 4.28
C ALA A 9 25.45 -14.20 5.75
N ASN A 10 25.78 -13.18 6.54
CA ASN A 10 25.40 -13.05 7.96
C ASN A 10 24.53 -11.80 8.23
N SER A 11 23.81 -11.31 7.23
CA SER A 11 22.92 -10.16 7.39
C SER A 11 21.58 -10.58 7.98
N LEU A 12 20.98 -9.69 8.77
CA LEU A 12 19.58 -9.80 9.21
C LEU A 12 18.62 -10.04 8.03
N LEU A 13 18.94 -9.46 6.86
CA LEU A 13 18.15 -9.61 5.64
C LEU A 13 18.66 -10.75 4.75
N GLY A 14 19.59 -11.57 5.23
CA GLY A 14 20.25 -12.63 4.47
C GLY A 14 19.37 -13.87 4.24
N PRO A 15 19.79 -14.81 3.37
CA PRO A 15 19.03 -16.01 3.05
C PRO A 15 18.81 -16.93 4.26
N GLY A 16 19.76 -16.98 5.21
CA GLY A 16 19.63 -17.81 6.42
C GLY A 16 18.52 -17.34 7.36
N GLU A 17 18.34 -16.03 7.55
CA GLU A 17 17.21 -15.50 8.33
C GLU A 17 15.90 -15.63 7.57
N LEU A 18 15.91 -15.41 6.24
CA LEU A 18 14.74 -15.61 5.40
C LEU A 18 14.20 -17.04 5.52
N GLU A 19 15.05 -18.07 5.48
CA GLU A 19 14.63 -19.47 5.61
C GLU A 19 14.08 -19.81 7.01
N LYS A 20 14.54 -19.11 8.06
CA LYS A 20 13.99 -19.29 9.41
C LYS A 20 12.60 -18.66 9.56
N VAL A 21 12.42 -17.44 9.03
CA VAL A 21 11.19 -16.66 9.21
C VAL A 21 10.11 -17.04 8.19
N LEU A 22 10.51 -17.34 6.96
CA LEU A 22 9.66 -17.71 5.83
C LEU A 22 10.25 -18.94 5.11
N PRO A 23 10.08 -20.16 5.67
CA PRO A 23 10.71 -21.38 5.15
C PRO A 23 10.39 -21.68 3.67
N ASN A 24 9.17 -21.34 3.24
CA ASN A 24 8.73 -21.53 1.86
C ASN A 24 9.15 -20.38 0.93
N ARG A 25 9.75 -19.31 1.48
CA ARG A 25 10.06 -18.06 0.78
C ARG A 25 8.83 -17.46 0.07
N GLU A 26 7.71 -17.50 0.77
CA GLU A 26 6.42 -16.98 0.35
C GLU A 26 5.91 -16.00 1.41
N VAL A 27 5.21 -14.97 0.96
CA VAL A 27 4.37 -14.11 1.78
C VAL A 27 3.00 -14.06 1.15
N THR A 28 1.99 -14.01 2.00
CA THR A 28 0.59 -13.83 1.61
C THR A 28 0.22 -12.36 1.67
N ILE A 29 -0.52 -11.88 0.67
CA ILE A 29 -0.85 -10.45 0.54
C ILE A 29 -2.36 -10.31 0.32
N PHE A 30 -3.01 -9.53 1.17
CA PHE A 30 -4.37 -9.06 0.94
C PHE A 30 -4.33 -7.64 0.38
N VAL A 31 -5.11 -7.38 -0.67
CA VAL A 31 -5.27 -6.04 -1.23
C VAL A 31 -6.75 -5.70 -1.27
N GLY A 32 -7.17 -4.78 -0.40
CA GLY A 32 -8.53 -4.27 -0.33
C GLY A 32 -8.63 -2.90 -1.00
N THR A 33 -9.70 -2.66 -1.76
CA THR A 33 -10.04 -1.31 -2.24
C THR A 33 -11.48 -0.98 -1.96
N TRP A 34 -11.74 0.23 -1.45
CA TRP A 34 -13.11 0.67 -1.14
C TRP A 34 -13.30 2.17 -1.41
N ASN A 35 -14.26 2.50 -2.27
CA ASN A 35 -14.79 3.86 -2.35
C ASN A 35 -15.86 4.04 -1.26
N MET A 36 -15.58 4.90 -0.28
CA MET A 36 -16.39 5.10 0.91
C MET A 36 -17.49 6.17 0.73
N ASN A 37 -17.51 6.90 -0.38
CA ASN A 37 -18.47 7.98 -0.66
C ASN A 37 -18.59 8.99 0.51
N GLY A 38 -17.48 9.29 1.18
CA GLY A 38 -17.38 10.18 2.35
C GLY A 38 -18.02 9.65 3.63
N GLN A 39 -18.50 8.41 3.64
CA GLN A 39 -19.22 7.82 4.78
C GLN A 39 -18.27 7.21 5.80
N THR A 40 -18.68 7.24 7.07
CA THR A 40 -18.01 6.50 8.14
C THR A 40 -18.12 4.99 7.88
N PRO A 41 -17.05 4.21 8.14
CA PRO A 41 -17.09 2.76 8.02
C PRO A 41 -18.13 2.11 8.95
N PRO A 42 -18.62 0.90 8.63
CA PRO A 42 -19.38 0.10 9.57
C PRO A 42 -18.53 -0.25 10.79
N LYS A 43 -19.18 -0.58 11.92
CA LYS A 43 -18.49 -0.93 13.17
C LYS A 43 -17.65 -2.20 13.04
N GLU A 44 -18.09 -3.15 12.23
CA GLU A 44 -17.40 -4.41 11.99
C GLU A 44 -16.82 -4.42 10.58
N LEU A 45 -15.52 -4.70 10.48
CA LEU A 45 -14.79 -4.76 9.22
C LEU A 45 -14.40 -6.19 8.81
N ASN A 46 -14.81 -7.20 9.57
CA ASN A 46 -14.42 -8.60 9.35
C ASN A 46 -14.73 -9.07 7.92
N ASP A 47 -15.93 -8.80 7.41
CA ASP A 47 -16.31 -9.23 6.07
C ASP A 47 -15.45 -8.62 4.95
N PHE A 48 -14.95 -7.39 5.17
CA PHE A 48 -14.07 -6.71 4.23
C PHE A 48 -12.60 -7.12 4.41
N MET A 49 -12.13 -7.23 5.65
CA MET A 49 -10.73 -7.44 5.98
C MET A 49 -10.32 -8.93 6.01
N LEU A 50 -11.26 -9.80 6.36
CA LEU A 50 -11.08 -11.23 6.62
C LEU A 50 -12.27 -12.03 6.03
N PRO A 51 -12.51 -11.97 4.71
CA PRO A 51 -13.56 -12.75 4.08
C PRO A 51 -13.38 -14.25 4.34
N SER A 52 -14.49 -15.01 4.30
CA SER A 52 -14.55 -16.38 4.81
C SER A 52 -13.63 -17.39 4.12
N ASP A 53 -13.11 -17.06 2.94
CA ASP A 53 -12.13 -17.83 2.19
C ASP A 53 -10.68 -17.64 2.69
N ILE A 54 -10.42 -16.63 3.53
CA ILE A 54 -9.14 -16.39 4.18
C ILE A 54 -9.06 -17.22 5.48
N GLN A 55 -8.32 -18.32 5.42
CA GLN A 55 -8.12 -19.21 6.58
C GLN A 55 -7.13 -18.65 7.61
N THR A 56 -6.20 -17.82 7.17
CA THR A 56 -5.12 -17.22 7.97
C THR A 56 -4.89 -15.78 7.55
N ILE A 57 -4.72 -14.87 8.52
CA ILE A 57 -4.51 -13.45 8.23
C ILE A 57 -3.25 -13.29 7.36
N PRO A 58 -3.34 -12.63 6.18
CA PRO A 58 -2.19 -12.48 5.28
C PRO A 58 -1.06 -11.65 5.88
N ASP A 59 0.17 -11.97 5.51
CA ASP A 59 1.37 -11.33 6.07
C ASP A 59 1.43 -9.82 5.82
N ILE A 60 0.88 -9.38 4.68
CA ILE A 60 0.80 -7.98 4.27
C ILE A 60 -0.65 -7.68 3.91
N LEU A 61 -1.20 -6.59 4.45
CA LEU A 61 -2.51 -6.08 4.05
C LEU A 61 -2.36 -4.65 3.52
N ALA A 62 -2.77 -4.44 2.28
CA ALA A 62 -2.76 -3.13 1.63
C ALA A 62 -4.20 -2.66 1.40
N ILE A 63 -4.62 -1.63 2.14
CA ILE A 63 -5.99 -1.13 2.14
C ILE A 63 -6.03 0.26 1.51
N GLY A 64 -6.54 0.33 0.27
CA GLY A 64 -6.74 1.56 -0.46
C GLY A 64 -8.18 2.06 -0.35
N THR A 65 -8.39 3.30 0.08
CA THR A 65 -9.72 3.92 0.07
C THR A 65 -9.77 5.17 -0.80
N GLN A 66 -10.94 5.40 -1.41
CA GLN A 66 -11.26 6.59 -2.17
C GLN A 66 -12.52 7.23 -1.61
N GLU A 67 -12.62 8.55 -1.73
CA GLU A 67 -13.70 9.31 -1.05
C GLU A 67 -13.74 8.92 0.44
N SER A 68 -12.58 8.76 1.05
CA SER A 68 -12.44 8.32 2.43
C SER A 68 -13.15 9.27 3.39
N CYS A 69 -13.57 8.77 4.55
CA CYS A 69 -14.10 9.60 5.63
C CYS A 69 -13.05 10.63 6.11
N SER A 70 -13.50 11.68 6.80
CA SER A 70 -12.61 12.68 7.39
C SER A 70 -11.72 12.10 8.50
N GLU A 71 -12.28 11.16 9.28
CA GLU A 71 -11.66 10.57 10.46
C GLU A 71 -10.73 9.41 10.10
N ARG A 72 -9.62 9.72 9.42
CA ARG A 72 -8.63 8.74 8.95
C ARG A 72 -8.00 7.93 10.09
N THR A 73 -7.69 8.57 11.22
CA THR A 73 -7.12 7.88 12.39
C THR A 73 -8.09 6.85 12.96
N GLU A 74 -9.39 7.15 12.98
CA GLU A 74 -10.42 6.21 13.43
C GLU A 74 -10.56 5.03 12.46
N TRP A 75 -10.47 5.29 11.16
CA TRP A 75 -10.44 4.25 10.13
C TRP A 75 -9.25 3.29 10.32
N GLU A 76 -8.04 3.82 10.49
CA GLU A 76 -6.85 3.00 10.72
C GLU A 76 -6.93 2.23 12.04
N ALA A 77 -7.45 2.85 13.10
CA ALA A 77 -7.64 2.20 14.39
C ALA A 77 -8.65 1.04 14.30
N ALA A 78 -9.75 1.21 13.56
CA ALA A 78 -10.74 0.16 13.35
C ALA A 78 -10.16 -1.04 12.57
N ILE A 79 -9.31 -0.79 11.57
CA ILE A 79 -8.57 -1.86 10.88
C ILE A 79 -7.62 -2.56 11.85
N GLN A 80 -6.85 -1.79 12.62
CA GLN A 80 -5.90 -2.34 13.59
C GLN A 80 -6.59 -3.19 14.67
N GLU A 81 -7.77 -2.79 15.14
CA GLU A 81 -8.60 -3.55 16.07
C GLU A 81 -9.05 -4.87 15.44
N THR A 82 -9.50 -4.84 14.17
CA THR A 82 -9.92 -6.02 13.42
C THR A 82 -8.79 -7.04 13.24
N LEU A 83 -7.56 -6.57 12.96
CA LEU A 83 -6.39 -7.45 12.80
C LEU A 83 -5.78 -7.92 14.12
N GLY A 84 -6.04 -7.17 15.20
CA GLY A 84 -5.48 -7.42 16.52
C GLY A 84 -3.96 -7.25 16.58
N PRO A 85 -3.31 -7.79 17.63
CA PRO A 85 -1.88 -7.53 17.92
C PRO A 85 -0.91 -8.30 17.01
N SER A 86 -1.42 -9.14 16.11
CA SER A 86 -0.62 -9.94 15.18
C SER A 86 0.00 -9.09 14.07
N HIS A 87 -0.62 -7.95 13.76
CA HIS A 87 -0.21 -7.01 12.73
C HIS A 87 -0.03 -5.61 13.32
N VAL A 88 0.78 -4.81 12.63
CA VAL A 88 0.98 -3.40 12.96
C VAL A 88 0.78 -2.55 11.70
N LEU A 89 0.26 -1.35 11.87
CA LEU A 89 0.32 -0.33 10.82
C LEU A 89 1.80 -0.03 10.51
N LEU A 90 2.27 -0.46 9.33
CA LEU A 90 3.63 -0.22 8.87
C LEU A 90 3.81 1.23 8.43
N THR A 91 2.87 1.72 7.60
CA THR A 91 2.81 3.10 7.14
C THR A 91 1.46 3.38 6.47
N SER A 92 1.12 4.65 6.31
CA SER A 92 0.00 5.08 5.47
C SER A 92 0.28 6.41 4.78
N ALA A 93 -0.38 6.65 3.66
CA ALA A 93 -0.23 7.85 2.85
C ALA A 93 -1.58 8.32 2.30
N SER A 94 -1.67 9.59 1.91
CA SER A 94 -2.92 10.19 1.44
C SER A 94 -2.75 11.28 0.38
N LEU A 95 -3.77 11.42 -0.46
CA LEU A 95 -3.94 12.53 -1.40
C LEU A 95 -5.39 13.01 -1.35
N GLY A 96 -5.65 14.09 -0.63
CA GLY A 96 -7.02 14.55 -0.42
C GLY A 96 -7.87 13.46 0.24
N THR A 97 -8.86 12.94 -0.50
CA THR A 97 -9.77 11.86 -0.05
C THR A 97 -9.34 10.48 -0.55
N LEU A 98 -8.09 10.32 -1.01
CA LEU A 98 -7.48 9.01 -1.27
C LEU A 98 -6.59 8.67 -0.09
N HIS A 99 -6.59 7.41 0.31
CA HIS A 99 -5.76 6.92 1.40
C HIS A 99 -5.31 5.50 1.13
N LEU A 100 -4.06 5.19 1.48
CA LEU A 100 -3.49 3.85 1.39
C LEU A 100 -2.82 3.54 2.73
N ALA A 101 -3.26 2.48 3.40
CA ALA A 101 -2.66 1.99 4.64
C ALA A 101 -2.09 0.59 4.43
N LEU A 102 -0.85 0.37 4.88
CA LEU A 102 -0.19 -0.93 4.85
C LEU A 102 -0.05 -1.47 6.26
N PHE A 103 -0.60 -2.66 6.50
CA PHE A 103 -0.38 -3.42 7.73
C PHE A 103 0.55 -4.60 7.43
N LEU A 104 1.45 -4.88 8.38
CA LEU A 104 2.46 -5.93 8.25
C LEU A 104 2.41 -6.84 9.49
N ARG A 105 2.57 -8.15 9.27
CA ARG A 105 2.74 -9.12 10.35
C ARG A 105 3.88 -8.66 11.26
N ARG A 106 3.63 -8.60 12.56
CA ARG A 106 4.48 -7.87 13.52
C ARG A 106 5.93 -8.35 13.56
N ASP A 107 6.16 -9.64 13.36
CA ASP A 107 7.49 -10.25 13.32
C ASP A 107 8.28 -9.90 12.04
N LEU A 108 7.60 -9.51 10.95
CA LEU A 108 8.23 -9.14 9.68
C LEU A 108 8.81 -7.72 9.66
N VAL A 109 8.46 -6.88 10.64
CA VAL A 109 8.92 -5.48 10.74
C VAL A 109 10.44 -5.37 10.75
N TRP A 110 11.14 -6.34 11.34
CA TRP A 110 12.61 -6.35 11.40
C TRP A 110 13.29 -6.58 10.06
N PHE A 111 12.53 -7.06 9.08
CA PHE A 111 13.04 -7.45 7.77
C PHE A 111 12.60 -6.50 6.66
N CYS A 112 11.91 -5.39 6.98
CA CYS A 112 11.53 -4.39 6.00
C CYS A 112 12.44 -3.15 6.01
N SER A 113 12.58 -2.50 4.86
CA SER A 113 13.15 -1.15 4.78
C SER A 113 12.20 -0.15 5.43
N VAL A 114 12.71 1.07 5.65
CA VAL A 114 11.83 2.22 5.86
C VAL A 114 10.92 2.33 4.62
N PRO A 115 9.58 2.40 4.78
CA PRO A 115 8.68 2.62 3.67
C PRO A 115 8.82 4.03 3.11
N GLU A 116 8.71 4.15 1.79
CA GLU A 116 8.69 5.42 1.06
C GLU A 116 7.33 5.59 0.39
N ASP A 117 6.79 6.80 0.39
CA ASP A 117 5.51 7.10 -0.25
C ASP A 117 5.60 8.28 -1.21
N ASP A 118 4.68 8.32 -2.18
CA ASP A 118 4.48 9.47 -3.06
C ASP A 118 3.02 9.52 -3.53
N SER A 119 2.58 10.71 -3.95
CA SER A 119 1.23 10.90 -4.48
C SER A 119 1.17 11.92 -5.61
N PHE A 120 0.30 11.65 -6.58
CA PHE A 120 0.14 12.49 -7.75
C PHE A 120 -1.33 12.78 -8.04
N SER A 121 -1.70 14.05 -8.15
CA SER A 121 -3.04 14.45 -8.59
C SER A 121 -3.11 14.63 -10.10
N THR A 122 -4.07 13.96 -10.75
CA THR A 122 -4.23 14.03 -12.21
C THR A 122 -5.03 15.25 -12.68
N ARG A 123 -5.71 15.94 -11.75
CA ARG A 123 -6.50 17.15 -12.01
C ARG A 123 -5.67 18.41 -11.71
N PRO A 124 -5.61 19.39 -12.63
CA PRO A 124 -4.95 20.67 -12.38
C PRO A 124 -5.77 21.54 -11.41
N GLY A 125 -5.07 22.27 -10.53
CA GLY A 125 -5.67 23.27 -9.63
C GLY A 125 -5.74 22.84 -8.16
N THR A 126 -6.09 23.80 -7.30
CA THR A 126 -6.21 23.63 -5.83
C THR A 126 -7.58 23.09 -5.39
N ALA A 127 -8.57 23.07 -6.29
CA ALA A 127 -9.92 22.63 -5.97
C ALA A 127 -10.01 21.09 -5.97
N PHE A 128 -10.00 20.52 -4.75
CA PHE A 128 -10.29 19.12 -4.42
C PHE A 128 -9.44 18.06 -5.16
N ARG A 129 -8.31 17.67 -4.55
CA ARG A 129 -7.45 16.54 -4.94
C ARG A 129 -8.16 15.19 -4.74
N THR A 130 -9.18 14.94 -5.54
CA THR A 130 -10.06 13.76 -5.47
C THR A 130 -9.74 12.73 -6.53
N LYS A 131 -8.85 13.06 -7.46
CA LYS A 131 -8.42 12.19 -8.57
C LYS A 131 -6.90 12.19 -8.68
N GLY A 132 -6.33 11.00 -8.79
CA GLY A 132 -4.89 10.80 -8.64
C GLY A 132 -4.53 9.39 -8.19
N GLY A 133 -3.30 9.24 -7.74
CA GLY A 133 -2.79 8.02 -7.12
C GLY A 133 -1.98 8.33 -5.87
N VAL A 134 -2.03 7.42 -4.91
CA VAL A 134 -1.16 7.35 -3.73
C VAL A 134 -0.42 6.04 -3.81
N ALA A 135 0.88 6.07 -3.58
CA ALA A 135 1.73 4.91 -3.67
C ALA A 135 2.63 4.78 -2.44
N ILE A 136 2.87 3.54 -2.02
CA ILE A 136 3.80 3.20 -0.95
C ILE A 136 4.70 2.06 -1.44
N ALA A 137 6.00 2.24 -1.30
CA ALA A 137 7.03 1.26 -1.64
C ALA A 137 7.83 0.89 -0.40
N PHE A 138 8.23 -0.37 -0.30
CA PHE A 138 9.20 -0.83 0.69
C PHE A 138 9.89 -2.11 0.20
N ILE A 139 10.98 -2.48 0.83
CA ILE A 139 11.68 -3.73 0.58
C ILE A 139 11.43 -4.66 1.76
N LEU A 140 11.05 -5.91 1.51
CA LEU A 140 11.02 -6.98 2.50
C LEU A 140 12.12 -7.99 2.16
N PHE A 141 13.05 -8.19 3.08
CA PHE A 141 14.34 -8.84 2.85
C PHE A 141 15.10 -8.19 1.68
N GLY A 142 15.12 -8.83 0.51
CA GLY A 142 15.73 -8.35 -0.72
C GLY A 142 14.73 -8.17 -1.85
N THR A 143 13.42 -8.23 -1.58
CA THR A 143 12.36 -8.07 -2.59
C THR A 143 11.61 -6.76 -2.38
N SER A 144 11.55 -5.94 -3.42
CA SER A 144 10.82 -4.67 -3.42
C SER A 144 9.34 -4.86 -3.71
N PHE A 145 8.50 -4.13 -2.99
CA PHE A 145 7.06 -4.04 -3.19
C PHE A 145 6.65 -2.60 -3.46
N LEU A 146 5.63 -2.43 -4.32
CA LEU A 146 4.98 -1.15 -4.61
C LEU A 146 3.48 -1.37 -4.61
N PHE A 147 2.77 -0.65 -3.74
CA PHE A 147 1.31 -0.63 -3.68
C PHE A 147 0.81 0.72 -4.15
N VAL A 148 -0.21 0.72 -5.02
CA VAL A 148 -0.80 1.94 -5.56
C VAL A 148 -2.31 1.87 -5.43
N THR A 149 -2.91 2.85 -4.79
CA THR A 149 -4.35 3.11 -4.89
C THR A 149 -4.59 4.31 -5.79
N ALA A 150 -5.65 4.27 -6.59
CA ALA A 150 -5.97 5.33 -7.53
C ALA A 150 -7.46 5.63 -7.57
N HIS A 151 -7.78 6.92 -7.74
CA HIS A 151 -9.14 7.36 -8.04
C HIS A 151 -9.11 8.05 -9.41
N LEU A 152 -9.59 7.34 -10.43
CA LEU A 152 -9.52 7.79 -11.81
C LEU A 152 -10.78 8.56 -12.22
N THR A 153 -10.74 9.22 -13.38
CA THR A 153 -11.89 9.92 -13.95
C THR A 153 -13.14 9.00 -14.03
N ALA A 154 -14.24 9.48 -13.42
CA ALA A 154 -15.51 8.76 -13.34
C ALA A 154 -16.27 8.74 -14.68
N HIS A 155 -17.39 8.02 -14.70
CA HIS A 155 -18.32 7.82 -15.82
C HIS A 155 -17.87 6.85 -16.90
N GLN A 156 -18.81 6.07 -17.43
CA GLN A 156 -18.56 4.92 -18.30
C GLN A 156 -17.77 5.30 -19.56
N GLU A 157 -18.15 6.41 -20.19
CA GLU A 157 -17.63 6.91 -21.46
C GLU A 157 -16.20 7.48 -21.40
N LYS A 158 -15.70 7.78 -20.18
CA LYS A 158 -14.41 8.45 -19.95
C LYS A 158 -13.20 7.52 -19.97
N VAL A 159 -13.21 6.53 -20.86
CA VAL A 159 -12.15 5.52 -20.99
C VAL A 159 -10.81 6.17 -21.35
N LYS A 160 -10.80 7.12 -22.29
CA LYS A 160 -9.57 7.79 -22.74
C LYS A 160 -8.93 8.61 -21.62
N GLU A 161 -9.76 9.28 -20.82
CA GLU A 161 -9.35 10.06 -19.66
C GLU A 161 -8.79 9.16 -18.56
N ARG A 162 -9.42 8.01 -18.26
CA ARG A 162 -8.86 7.03 -17.30
C ARG A 162 -7.50 6.49 -17.72
N VAL A 163 -7.34 6.16 -19.01
CA VAL A 163 -6.03 5.73 -19.54
C VAL A 163 -4.99 6.84 -19.40
N HIS A 164 -5.38 8.10 -19.63
CA HIS A 164 -4.51 9.26 -19.44
C HIS A 164 -4.13 9.48 -17.98
N ASP A 165 -5.08 9.32 -17.05
CA ASP A 165 -4.84 9.39 -15.61
C ASP A 165 -3.80 8.36 -15.18
N ILE A 166 -3.94 7.09 -15.59
CA ILE A 166 -2.96 6.02 -15.29
C ILE A 166 -1.58 6.39 -15.83
N LYS A 167 -1.48 6.83 -17.09
CA LYS A 167 -0.21 7.24 -17.70
C LYS A 167 0.45 8.38 -16.94
N LYS A 168 -0.32 9.34 -16.45
CA LYS A 168 0.19 10.44 -15.63
C LYS A 168 0.69 9.93 -14.28
N ILE A 169 -0.09 9.10 -13.58
CA ILE A 169 0.30 8.53 -12.27
C ILE A 169 1.63 7.77 -12.40
N VAL A 170 1.72 6.84 -13.36
CA VAL A 170 2.94 6.02 -13.58
C VAL A 170 4.16 6.89 -13.92
N ARG A 171 3.99 7.99 -14.64
CA ARG A 171 5.10 8.86 -15.05
C ARG A 171 5.63 9.76 -13.94
N ASN A 172 4.75 10.16 -13.02
CA ASN A 172 5.01 11.23 -12.06
C ASN A 172 5.13 10.76 -10.61
N LEU A 173 4.78 9.51 -10.29
CA LEU A 173 5.18 8.93 -9.00
C LEU A 173 6.70 8.72 -8.99
N GLU A 174 7.37 9.30 -8.01
CA GLU A 174 8.82 9.29 -7.83
C GLU A 174 9.20 8.33 -6.69
N LEU A 175 9.04 7.03 -6.93
CA LEU A 175 9.45 5.97 -5.99
C LEU A 175 10.38 4.94 -6.64
N PRO A 176 11.38 4.44 -5.90
CA PRO A 176 11.85 4.96 -4.60
C PRO A 176 12.58 6.31 -4.76
N GLN A 177 12.45 7.19 -3.77
CA GLN A 177 13.04 8.52 -3.70
C GLN A 177 14.57 8.46 -3.53
N ASP A 178 15.05 7.47 -2.76
CA ASP A 178 16.46 7.36 -2.37
C ASP A 178 17.34 6.58 -3.36
N LEU A 179 16.76 5.98 -4.41
CA LEU A 179 17.55 5.41 -5.51
C LEU A 179 17.69 6.44 -6.64
N PRO A 180 18.89 6.60 -7.22
CA PRO A 180 19.08 7.45 -8.39
C PRO A 180 18.41 6.81 -9.61
N THR A 181 17.10 6.98 -9.76
CA THR A 181 16.31 6.35 -10.82
C THR A 181 16.23 7.16 -12.10
N LYS A 182 16.71 8.42 -12.12
CA LYS A 182 16.77 9.24 -13.34
C LYS A 182 18.02 10.11 -13.40
N HIS A 183 18.72 10.06 -14.53
CA HIS A 183 19.54 11.17 -14.99
C HIS A 183 18.65 12.42 -15.01
N LYS A 184 18.82 13.32 -14.03
CA LYS A 184 18.26 14.66 -14.10
C LYS A 184 18.83 15.30 -15.36
N SER A 185 18.06 15.37 -16.46
CA SER A 185 18.45 16.25 -17.55
C SER A 185 18.40 17.67 -16.99
N LYS A 186 19.58 18.28 -16.89
CA LYS A 186 19.73 19.70 -16.61
C LYS A 186 19.03 20.53 -17.69
#